data_AF-F4N114-F1
#
_entry.id   AF-F4N114-F1
#
_cell.length_a   1.000
_cell.length_b   1.000
_cell.length_c   1.000
_cell.angle_alpha   90.00
_cell.angle_beta   90.00
_cell.angle_gamma   90.00
#
_symmetry.space_group_name_H-M   'P 1'
#
loop_
_entity.id
_entity.type
_entity.pdbx_description
1 polymer ?
#
loop_
_entity_poly.entity_id
_entity_poly.type
_entity_poly.pdbx_seq_one_letter_code
_entity_poly.pdbx_strand_id
1 'polypeptide(L)' 'MFTGIVQGSAPVVAIDEKSNFRTHVVEMPTEMLPELALGASVAHNGCCLTVTEVNGNRVSF' A
#
# COMPACT_ATOMS: atom_id res chain seq x y z
N MET A 1 4.96 -13.43 -3.34
CA MET A 1 4.46 -14.48 -2.41
C MET A 1 4.84 -14.04 -1.00
N PHE A 2 3.95 -14.14 -0.01
CA PHE A 2 4.15 -13.59 1.35
C PHE A 2 4.43 -14.70 2.37
N THR A 3 5.31 -14.45 3.34
CA THR A 3 5.60 -15.39 4.46
C THR A 3 4.52 -15.38 5.53
N GLY A 4 3.69 -14.33 5.58
CA GLY A 4 2.73 -14.08 6.65
C GLY A 4 3.29 -13.34 7.86
N ILE A 5 4.60 -13.02 7.88
CA ILE A 5 5.22 -12.22 8.94
C ILE A 5 5.01 -10.74 8.65
N VAL A 6 4.09 -10.11 9.41
CA VAL A 6 3.76 -8.69 9.28
C VAL A 6 4.98 -7.82 9.63
N GLN A 7 5.38 -6.94 8.70
CA GLN A 7 6.53 -6.05 8.88
C GLN A 7 6.17 -4.75 9.61
N GLY A 8 4.89 -4.39 9.65
CA GLY A 8 4.43 -3.17 10.29
C GLY A 8 2.94 -2.92 10.05
N SER A 9 2.46 -1.79 10.55
CA SER A 9 1.11 -1.29 10.31
C SER A 9 1.18 0.17 9.89
N ALA A 10 0.29 0.57 9.00
CA ALA A 10 0.27 1.90 8.41
C ALA A 10 -1.19 2.40 8.33
N PRO A 11 -1.46 3.69 8.62
CA PRO A 11 -2.82 4.21 8.55
C PRO A 11 -3.28 4.40 7.10
N VAL A 12 -4.55 4.11 6.84
CA VAL A 12 -5.23 4.53 5.61
C VAL A 12 -5.59 6.01 5.79
N VAL A 13 -5.03 6.87 4.95
CA VAL A 13 -5.21 8.33 5.05
C VAL A 13 -6.20 8.88 4.03
N ALA A 14 -6.52 8.12 2.99
CA ALA A 14 -7.60 8.43 2.06
C ALA A 14 -8.18 7.16 1.43
N ILE A 15 -9.47 7.23 1.09
CA ILE A 15 -10.17 6.25 0.28
C ILE A 15 -10.90 7.02 -0.82
N ASP A 16 -10.50 6.81 -2.07
CA ASP A 16 -11.15 7.39 -3.24
C ASP A 16 -12.09 6.34 -3.85
N GLU A 17 -13.39 6.60 -3.76
CA GLU A 17 -14.44 5.70 -4.24
C GLU A 17 -14.82 6.01 -5.67
N LYS A 18 -14.64 5.02 -6.56
CA LYS A 18 -14.96 5.10 -7.98
C LYS A 18 -16.12 4.16 -8.30
N SER A 19 -16.64 4.23 -9.52
CA SER A 19 -17.79 3.43 -9.93
C SER A 19 -17.58 1.91 -9.81
N ASN A 20 -16.36 1.43 -10.07
CA ASN A 20 -16.07 -0.01 -10.17
C ASN A 20 -15.04 -0.51 -9.14
N PHE A 21 -14.32 0.40 -8.47
CA PHE A 21 -13.25 0.06 -7.54
C PHE A 21 -12.98 1.22 -6.59
N ARG A 22 -12.06 1.02 -5.65
CA ARG A 22 -11.59 2.07 -4.75
C ARG A 22 -10.07 2.16 -4.86
N THR A 23 -9.53 3.36 -4.69
CA THR A 23 -8.11 3.55 -4.46
C THR A 23 -7.89 3.82 -2.98
N HIS A 24 -7.03 3.05 -2.35
CA HIS A 24 -6.64 3.27 -0.95
C HIS A 24 -5.28 3.95 -0.90
N VAL A 25 -5.19 5.05 -0.17
CA VAL A 25 -3.92 5.73 0.09
C VAL A 25 -3.47 5.42 1.50
N VAL A 26 -2.29 4.81 1.62
CA VAL A 26 -1.69 4.40 2.88
C VAL A 26 -0.45 5.23 3.14
N GLU A 27 -0.30 5.73 4.37
CA GLU A 27 0.90 6.45 4.80
C GLU A 27 1.93 5.46 5.36
N MET A 28 2.89 5.08 4.52
CA MET A 28 3.86 4.03 4.82
C MET A 28 4.98 4.53 5.74
N PRO A 29 5.48 3.69 6.66
CA PRO A 29 6.66 4.00 7.47
C PRO A 29 7.89 4.25 6.59
N THR A 30 8.73 5.20 6.98
CA THR A 30 9.89 5.64 6.16
C THR A 30 10.87 4.51 5.88
N GLU A 31 11.03 3.59 6.83
CA GLU A 31 11.87 2.40 6.73
C GLU A 31 11.41 1.42 5.62
N MET A 32 10.15 1.45 5.19
CA MET A 32 9.61 0.58 4.14
C MET A 32 9.63 1.24 2.75
N LEU A 33 9.87 2.54 2.65
CA LEU A 33 9.86 3.28 1.38
C LEU A 33 10.92 2.83 0.37
N PRO A 34 12.17 2.48 0.76
CA PRO A 34 13.19 2.07 -0.19
C PRO A 34 12.83 0.82 -1.02
N GLU A 35 11.93 -0.02 -0.51
CA GLU A 35 11.48 -1.25 -1.17
C GLU A 35 10.19 -1.06 -2.00
N LEU A 36 9.55 0.12 -1.90
CA LEU A 36 8.29 0.41 -2.57
C LEU A 36 8.52 1.06 -3.93
N ALA A 37 8.11 0.35 -4.97
CA ALA A 37 8.09 0.84 -6.34
C ALA A 37 6.74 0.54 -6.99
N LEU A 38 6.43 1.26 -8.08
CA LEU A 38 5.27 0.95 -8.93
C LEU A 38 5.27 -0.52 -9.35
N GLY A 39 4.13 -1.18 -9.20
CA GLY A 39 3.97 -2.60 -9.50
C GLY A 39 4.39 -3.56 -8.37
N ALA A 40 4.97 -3.06 -7.27
CA ALA A 40 5.28 -3.90 -6.11
C ALA A 40 4.00 -4.48 -5.48
N SER A 41 4.09 -5.71 -4.95
CA SER A 41 2.98 -6.37 -4.27
C SER A 41 3.07 -6.16 -2.76
N VAL A 42 2.02 -5.62 -2.15
CA VAL A 42 1.90 -5.41 -0.71
C VAL A 42 0.64 -6.09 -0.20
N ALA A 43 0.76 -6.82 0.90
CA ALA A 43 -0.38 -7.49 1.52
C ALA A 43 -1.04 -6.57 2.57
N HIS A 44 -2.25 -6.08 2.29
CA HIS A 44 -3.06 -5.30 3.22
C HIS A 44 -3.97 -6.24 4.01
N ASN A 45 -3.68 -6.46 5.29
CA ASN A 45 -4.39 -7.45 6.12
C ASN A 45 -4.54 -8.82 5.43
N GLY A 46 -3.49 -9.25 4.71
CA GLY A 46 -3.45 -10.50 3.95
C GLY A 46 -3.96 -10.43 2.51
N CYS A 47 -4.61 -9.34 2.09
CA CYS A 47 -5.04 -9.13 0.71
C CYS A 47 -3.88 -8.58 -0.14
N CYS A 48 -3.47 -9.30 -1.17
CA CYS A 48 -2.43 -8.85 -2.09
C CYS A 48 -2.94 -7.72 -2.99
N LEU A 49 -2.35 -6.54 -2.87
CA LEU A 49 -2.62 -5.38 -3.71
C LEU A 49 -1.33 -4.92 -4.40
N THR A 50 -1.47 -4.17 -5.49
CA THR A 50 -0.37 -3.67 -6.30
C THR A 50 -0.19 -2.18 -6.07
N VAL A 51 1.04 -1.72 -5.86
CA VAL A 51 1.34 -0.29 -5.78
C VAL A 51 1.05 0.38 -7.13
N THR A 52 0.16 1.37 -7.13
CA THR A 52 -0.26 2.14 -8.31
C THR A 52 0.30 3.57 -8.34
N GLU A 53 0.75 4.10 -7.21
CA GLU A 53 1.41 5.42 -7.11
C GLU A 53 2.27 5.50 -5.83
N VAL A 54 3.37 6.26 -5.89
CA VAL A 54 4.21 6.59 -4.72
C VAL A 54 4.45 8.11 -4.71
N ASN A 55 3.96 8.80 -3.68
CA ASN A 55 4.14 10.23 -3.47
C ASN A 55 4.67 10.50 -2.06
N GLY A 56 5.99 10.62 -1.93
CA GLY A 56 6.66 10.69 -0.63
C GLY A 56 6.41 9.40 0.16
N ASN A 57 5.81 9.50 1.34
CA ASN A 57 5.41 8.35 2.14
C ASN A 57 3.96 7.89 1.91
N ARG A 58 3.23 8.51 0.97
CA ARG A 58 1.86 8.12 0.64
C ARG A 58 1.87 7.21 -0.59
N VAL A 59 1.29 6.04 -0.43
CA VAL A 59 1.29 4.99 -1.46
C VAL A 59 -0.14 4.60 -1.80
N SER A 60 -0.44 4.60 -3.09
CA SER A 60 -1.77 4.25 -3.62
C SER A 60 -1.81 2.80 -4.06
N PHE A 61 -2.95 2.17 -3.82
CA PHE A 61 -3.28 0.80 -4.21
C PHE A 61 -4.64 0.77 -4.90
#